data_AF-A0A6A5QEC1-F1
#
_entry.id   AF-A0A6A5QEC1-F1
#
_cell.length_a   1.000
_cell.length_b   1.000
_cell.length_c   1.000
_cell.angle_alpha   90.00
_cell.angle_beta   90.00
_cell.angle_gamma   90.00
#
_symmetry.space_group_name_H-M   'P 1'
#
loop_
_entity.id
_entity.type
_entity.pdbx_description
1 polymer ?
#
loop_
_entity_poly.entity_id
_entity_poly.type
_entity_poly.pdbx_seq_one_letter_code
_entity_poly.pdbx_strand_id
1 'polypeptide(L)'
;MEVETESTTSLVSADVQEQNISAASTPEPSESPEAAVCERNGQSHQVQPEEITHPVLPPLTKDSPRIYFQKHSVEVRQRFLSDNNKLPPYFYRVTSEKTATQSRYEIQDLHLSDPDNRLHRDNAFQALANFSFEQDMNIERYERHHKLRMKREKSSYVSVTDNFPQAERISKRFYNKKSAQRARRPIVVKIDTAGLVPAEFEQEIEKTKKRTRIPIWIRDTAMPADGSPITTQQVYESGADVYLSVLEQRSGGWKVSSGWKHGQDHEYMACGFIPAKYVTAVMPFDGKIVHEKKPVQPIRSELDLDYLFDWALEQWRFDPISTKRMRPEDEDSNDGPCEKRQRMSSTW
;
A
#
# COMPACT_ATOMS: atom_id res chain seq x y z
N MET A 1 -20.23 -46.26 -36.84
CA MET A 1 -18.98 -45.48 -36.96
C MET A 1 -18.51 -45.24 -35.55
N GLU A 2 -17.76 -46.21 -35.04
CA GLU A 2 -17.12 -46.15 -33.73
C GLU A 2 -15.81 -45.36 -33.92
N VAL A 3 -15.60 -44.36 -33.09
CA VAL A 3 -14.38 -43.56 -33.08
C VAL A 3 -13.61 -43.97 -31.83
N GLU A 4 -12.57 -44.77 -32.05
CA GLU A 4 -11.55 -45.09 -31.06
C GLU A 4 -10.68 -43.86 -30.82
N THR A 5 -10.55 -43.43 -29.57
CA THR A 5 -9.54 -42.45 -29.15
C THR A 5 -8.50 -43.17 -28.28
N GLU A 6 -7.32 -43.38 -28.84
CA GLU A 6 -6.16 -43.91 -28.14
C GLU A 6 -5.59 -42.87 -27.16
N SER A 7 -5.27 -43.36 -25.96
CA SER A 7 -4.64 -42.63 -24.87
C SER A 7 -3.15 -42.93 -24.89
N THR A 8 -2.30 -41.90 -24.95
CA THR A 8 -0.84 -42.05 -24.85
C THR A 8 -0.32 -41.23 -23.66
N THR A 9 -0.06 -41.95 -22.57
CA THR A 9 0.63 -41.48 -21.37
C THR A 9 2.14 -41.58 -21.59
N SER A 10 2.85 -40.44 -21.48
CA SER A 10 4.30 -40.37 -21.50
C SER A 10 4.81 -39.95 -20.11
N LEU A 11 5.29 -40.93 -19.34
CA LEU A 11 6.04 -40.77 -18.10
C LEU A 11 7.51 -40.47 -18.44
N VAL A 12 8.03 -39.33 -17.99
CA VAL A 12 9.46 -39.05 -17.97
C VAL A 12 9.89 -38.90 -16.51
N SER A 13 10.57 -39.92 -16.01
CA SER A 13 11.27 -39.91 -14.72
C SER A 13 12.55 -39.09 -14.85
N ALA A 14 12.78 -38.19 -13.89
CA ALA A 14 14.04 -37.47 -13.76
C ALA A 14 14.76 -37.96 -12.50
N ASP A 15 15.94 -38.54 -12.72
CA ASP A 15 16.89 -38.98 -11.71
C ASP A 15 17.41 -37.80 -10.88
N VAL A 16 17.37 -37.97 -9.56
CA VAL A 16 17.96 -37.07 -8.57
C VAL A 16 19.38 -37.57 -8.28
N GLN A 17 20.39 -36.83 -8.75
CA GLN A 17 21.78 -37.00 -8.30
C GLN A 17 22.04 -36.10 -7.09
N GLU A 18 22.17 -36.72 -5.92
CA GLU A 18 22.71 -36.12 -4.71
C GLU A 18 24.23 -35.92 -4.87
N GLN A 19 24.67 -34.66 -4.89
CA GLN A 19 26.08 -34.32 -4.76
C GLN A 19 26.39 -33.85 -3.34
N ASN A 20 27.15 -34.70 -2.65
CA ASN A 20 27.91 -34.41 -1.44
C ASN A 20 28.81 -33.18 -1.64
N ILE A 21 28.61 -32.13 -0.84
CA ILE A 21 29.56 -31.01 -0.73
C ILE A 21 30.18 -31.01 0.65
N SER A 22 31.50 -31.17 0.61
CA SER A 22 32.44 -31.23 1.72
C SER A 22 32.45 -29.96 2.58
N ALA A 23 32.62 -30.18 3.88
CA ALA A 23 32.89 -29.17 4.89
C ALA A 23 34.17 -28.38 4.58
N ALA A 24 34.08 -27.05 4.69
CA ALA A 24 35.23 -26.14 4.64
C ALA A 24 35.18 -25.21 5.86
N SER A 25 36.14 -25.44 6.74
CA SER A 25 36.98 -24.51 7.51
C SER A 25 36.39 -23.16 7.95
N THR A 26 36.18 -23.06 9.25
CA THR A 26 35.95 -21.83 10.02
C THR A 26 37.21 -20.95 10.05
N PRO A 27 37.17 -19.68 9.63
CA PRO A 27 38.23 -18.73 9.92
C PRO A 27 38.00 -18.03 11.27
N GLU A 28 39.09 -17.85 12.01
CA GLU A 28 39.19 -17.12 13.27
C GLU A 28 38.83 -15.63 13.13
N PRO A 29 38.32 -14.98 14.19
CA PRO A 29 37.99 -13.57 14.17
C PRO A 29 39.25 -12.69 14.25
N SER A 30 39.52 -11.94 13.19
CA SER A 30 40.53 -10.88 13.16
C SER A 30 40.10 -9.68 13.98
N GLU A 31 40.99 -9.22 14.85
CA GLU A 31 40.87 -8.07 15.74
C GLU A 31 40.50 -6.77 14.98
N SER A 32 39.49 -6.09 15.51
CA SER A 32 39.01 -4.79 15.03
C SER A 32 39.97 -3.66 15.40
N PRO A 33 40.26 -2.69 14.51
CA PRO A 33 41.01 -1.51 14.87
C PRO A 33 40.14 -0.51 15.66
N GLU A 34 40.78 0.06 16.68
CA GLU A 34 40.30 1.07 17.61
C GLU A 34 39.57 2.23 16.90
N ALA A 35 38.29 2.39 17.22
CA ALA A 35 37.53 3.58 16.84
C ALA A 35 37.88 4.72 17.80
N ALA A 36 38.43 5.80 17.24
CA ALA A 36 38.67 7.05 17.94
C ALA A 36 37.38 7.60 18.57
N VAL A 37 37.38 7.70 19.89
CA VAL A 37 36.32 8.30 20.69
C VAL A 37 36.37 9.82 20.49
N CYS A 38 35.46 10.36 19.67
CA CYS A 38 35.14 11.78 19.69
C CYS A 38 34.24 12.06 20.90
N GLU A 39 34.81 12.62 21.96
CA GLU A 39 34.07 13.20 23.09
C GLU A 39 33.22 14.38 22.59
N ARG A 40 31.91 14.15 22.39
CA ARG A 40 30.93 15.23 22.31
C ARG A 40 30.43 15.53 23.71
N ASN A 41 30.65 16.78 24.13
CA ASN A 41 30.09 17.38 25.33
C ASN A 41 28.61 17.03 25.52
N GLY A 42 28.34 16.16 26.50
CA GLY A 42 27.00 15.78 26.93
C GLY A 42 26.38 16.87 27.79
N GLN A 43 25.61 17.77 27.17
CA GLN A 43 24.50 18.40 27.88
C GLN A 43 23.33 17.41 27.87
N SER A 44 23.28 16.59 28.91
CA SER A 44 22.14 15.74 29.24
C SER A 44 20.95 16.64 29.60
N HIS A 45 20.15 17.04 28.60
CA HIS A 45 18.79 17.47 28.85
C HIS A 45 18.01 16.25 29.36
N GLN A 46 17.75 16.21 30.67
CA GLN A 46 16.74 15.33 31.24
C GLN A 46 15.40 15.74 30.63
N VAL A 47 15.01 15.08 29.53
CA VAL A 47 13.65 15.12 29.02
C VAL A 47 12.82 14.40 30.06
N GLN A 48 12.05 15.16 30.86
CA GLN A 48 11.09 14.55 31.75
C GLN A 48 10.11 13.73 30.89
N PRO A 49 9.83 12.48 31.24
CA PRO A 49 8.82 11.71 30.53
C PRO A 49 7.50 12.48 30.64
N GLU A 50 7.01 12.99 29.51
CA GLU A 50 5.68 13.58 29.45
C GLU A 50 4.70 12.50 29.91
N GLU A 51 4.06 12.75 31.05
CA GLU A 51 3.01 11.90 31.58
C GLU A 51 1.88 11.90 30.55
N ILE A 52 1.83 10.85 29.74
CA ILE A 52 0.79 10.62 28.73
C ILE A 52 -0.54 10.54 29.49
N THR A 53 -1.19 11.69 29.62
CA THR A 53 -2.50 11.80 30.25
C THR A 53 -3.48 11.22 29.24
N HIS A 54 -3.77 9.92 29.39
CA HIS A 54 -4.79 9.29 28.59
C HIS A 54 -6.12 10.03 28.83
N PRO A 55 -6.74 10.60 27.78
CA PRO A 55 -7.98 11.34 27.95
C PRO A 55 -9.03 10.44 28.61
N VAL A 56 -9.62 10.91 29.71
CA VAL A 56 -10.72 10.22 30.39
C VAL A 56 -11.86 10.08 29.38
N LEU A 57 -12.08 8.85 28.91
CA LEU A 57 -13.09 8.57 27.90
C LEU A 57 -14.50 8.80 28.49
N PRO A 58 -15.41 9.44 27.73
CA PRO A 58 -16.77 9.62 28.17
C PRO A 58 -17.45 8.25 28.41
N PRO A 59 -18.41 8.16 29.36
CA PRO A 59 -19.14 6.93 29.61
C PRO A 59 -19.84 6.45 28.33
N LEU A 60 -19.72 5.14 28.06
CA LEU A 60 -20.34 4.48 26.91
C LEU A 60 -21.85 4.70 26.91
N THR A 61 -22.34 5.50 25.97
CA THR A 61 -23.78 5.67 25.76
C THR A 61 -24.31 4.46 25.01
N LYS A 62 -25.59 4.13 25.23
CA LYS A 62 -26.29 3.06 24.51
C LYS A 62 -26.28 3.25 22.97
N ASP A 63 -25.99 4.47 22.53
CA ASP A 63 -26.05 4.90 21.13
C ASP A 63 -24.65 5.07 20.49
N SER A 64 -23.58 4.70 21.19
CA SER A 64 -22.24 4.73 20.61
C SER A 64 -22.11 3.68 19.48
N PRO A 65 -21.47 4.01 18.34
CA PRO A 65 -21.23 3.06 17.25
C PRO A 65 -20.52 1.80 17.74
N ARG A 66 -20.93 0.65 17.20
CA ARG A 66 -20.39 -0.65 17.60
C ARG A 66 -20.02 -1.49 16.40
N ILE A 67 -19.04 -2.36 16.60
CA ILE A 67 -18.62 -3.37 15.64
C ILE A 67 -19.06 -4.73 16.14
N TYR A 68 -19.79 -5.44 15.28
CA TYR A 68 -20.35 -6.76 15.57
C TYR A 68 -19.62 -7.83 14.78
N PHE A 69 -19.23 -8.93 15.45
CA PHE A 69 -18.59 -10.10 14.84
C PHE A 69 -19.59 -11.25 14.59
N GLN A 70 -20.87 -10.93 14.43
CA GLN A 70 -21.96 -11.91 14.49
C GLN A 70 -21.91 -12.94 13.35
N LYS A 71 -22.35 -14.17 13.67
CA LYS A 71 -22.55 -15.26 12.71
C LYS A 71 -23.43 -14.86 11.53
N HIS A 72 -24.42 -13.98 11.74
CA HIS A 72 -25.28 -13.49 10.67
C HIS A 72 -24.51 -12.73 9.58
N SER A 73 -23.52 -11.92 9.96
CA SER A 73 -22.66 -11.19 9.04
C SER A 73 -21.83 -12.16 8.18
N VAL A 74 -21.39 -13.27 8.77
CA VAL A 74 -20.71 -14.38 8.08
C VAL A 74 -21.66 -15.10 7.13
N GLU A 75 -22.88 -15.42 7.56
CA GLU A 75 -23.88 -16.13 6.75
C GLU A 75 -24.37 -15.28 5.56
N VAL A 76 -24.62 -13.99 5.79
CA VAL A 76 -24.99 -13.04 4.75
C VAL A 76 -23.86 -12.90 3.74
N ARG A 77 -22.60 -12.80 4.19
CA ARG A 77 -21.43 -12.83 3.29
C ARG A 77 -21.28 -14.14 2.54
N GLN A 78 -21.44 -15.29 3.20
CA GLN A 78 -21.39 -16.59 2.53
C GLN A 78 -22.44 -16.71 1.42
N ARG A 79 -23.62 -16.10 1.60
CA ARG A 79 -24.66 -16.04 0.56
C ARG A 79 -24.33 -15.09 -0.58
N PHE A 80 -23.72 -13.95 -0.30
CA PHE A 80 -23.36 -12.95 -1.32
C PHE A 80 -22.05 -13.27 -2.06
N LEU A 81 -21.16 -14.04 -1.44
CA LEU A 81 -19.83 -14.37 -1.94
C LEU A 81 -19.78 -15.80 -2.53
N SER A 82 -20.93 -16.35 -2.93
CA SER A 82 -21.10 -17.74 -3.36
C SER A 82 -19.95 -18.21 -4.27
N ASP A 83 -19.31 -19.28 -3.79
CA ASP A 83 -18.26 -20.12 -4.34
C ASP A 83 -16.88 -19.51 -4.70
N ASN A 84 -16.72 -18.21 -4.97
CA ASN A 84 -15.44 -17.67 -5.46
C ASN A 84 -14.83 -16.46 -4.71
N ASN A 85 -15.53 -15.81 -3.79
CA ASN A 85 -15.02 -14.60 -3.12
C ASN A 85 -14.74 -14.80 -1.63
N LYS A 86 -13.85 -15.75 -1.33
CA LYS A 86 -13.16 -15.74 -0.02
C LYS A 86 -12.31 -14.46 0.06
N LEU A 87 -12.07 -13.96 1.28
CA LEU A 87 -11.04 -12.94 1.51
C LEU A 87 -9.76 -13.38 0.75
N PRO A 88 -9.26 -12.57 -0.19
CA PRO A 88 -8.08 -12.92 -0.95
C PRO A 88 -6.89 -13.09 0.01
N PRO A 89 -5.96 -14.03 -0.23
CA PRO A 89 -4.84 -14.24 0.68
C PRO A 89 -3.90 -13.04 0.76
N TYR A 90 -3.93 -12.15 -0.25
CA TYR A 90 -3.11 -10.96 -0.30
C TYR A 90 -3.86 -9.80 -0.92
N PHE A 91 -3.54 -8.59 -0.46
CA PHE A 91 -3.76 -7.36 -1.19
C PHE A 91 -2.48 -6.88 -1.85
N TYR A 92 -2.64 -6.02 -2.86
CA TYR A 92 -1.57 -5.41 -3.62
C TYR A 92 -1.81 -3.91 -3.68
N ARG A 93 -0.81 -3.14 -3.25
CA ARG A 93 -0.83 -1.69 -3.35
C ARG A 93 0.22 -1.22 -4.35
N VAL A 94 -0.20 -0.48 -5.36
CA VAL A 94 0.74 0.25 -6.22
C VAL A 94 0.99 1.62 -5.60
N THR A 95 2.24 1.93 -5.31
CA THR A 95 2.65 3.28 -4.87
C THR A 95 3.80 3.81 -5.71
N SER A 96 4.07 5.11 -5.60
CA SER A 96 5.03 5.83 -6.42
C SER A 96 5.25 7.22 -5.84
N GLU A 97 6.27 7.93 -6.31
CA GLU A 97 6.59 9.29 -5.86
C GLU A 97 5.48 10.35 -6.08
N LYS A 98 4.38 9.98 -6.74
CA LYS A 98 3.20 10.85 -6.97
C LYS A 98 1.94 10.42 -6.22
N THR A 99 2.00 9.30 -5.48
CA THR A 99 0.83 8.78 -4.79
C THR A 99 0.48 9.68 -3.61
N ALA A 100 -0.80 9.99 -3.45
CA ALA A 100 -1.31 10.83 -2.36
C ALA A 100 -1.53 10.03 -1.06
N THR A 101 -0.49 9.32 -0.61
CA THR A 101 -0.42 8.60 0.67
C THR A 101 1.02 8.55 1.13
N GLN A 102 1.23 8.43 2.42
CA GLN A 102 2.57 8.25 2.97
C GLN A 102 2.95 6.78 2.86
N SER A 103 4.20 6.52 2.50
CA SER A 103 4.73 5.17 2.37
C SER A 103 6.14 5.08 2.92
N ARG A 104 6.43 3.99 3.64
CA ARG A 104 7.78 3.67 4.13
C ARG A 104 8.76 3.36 2.99
N TYR A 105 8.23 2.98 1.83
CA TYR A 105 9.00 2.50 0.67
C TYR A 105 9.28 3.61 -0.34
N GLU A 106 8.92 4.85 -0.01
CA GLU A 106 9.26 6.04 -0.77
C GLU A 106 10.36 6.83 -0.05
N ILE A 107 11.18 7.55 -0.81
CA ILE A 107 12.23 8.41 -0.25
C ILE A 107 11.56 9.51 0.58
N GLN A 108 11.95 9.62 1.86
CA GLN A 108 11.28 10.43 2.89
C GLN A 108 11.07 11.91 2.52
N ASP A 109 11.93 12.48 1.67
CA ASP A 109 11.94 13.92 1.36
C ASP A 109 10.65 14.47 0.73
N LEU A 110 9.75 13.60 0.26
CA LEU A 110 8.50 14.02 -0.40
C LEU A 110 7.34 14.30 0.56
N HIS A 111 7.39 13.82 1.82
CA HIS A 111 6.23 13.80 2.72
C HIS A 111 6.39 14.59 4.02
N LEU A 112 7.53 15.28 4.22
CA LEU A 112 7.92 15.87 5.51
C LEU A 112 7.49 17.33 5.75
N SER A 113 6.73 17.96 4.85
CA SER A 113 6.37 19.38 5.01
C SER A 113 5.36 19.65 6.12
N ASP A 114 4.64 18.63 6.60
CA ASP A 114 3.60 18.76 7.61
C ASP A 114 3.92 17.81 8.79
N PRO A 115 4.38 18.34 9.95
CA PRO A 115 4.76 17.53 11.10
C PRO A 115 3.64 16.62 11.61
N ASP A 116 2.38 17.05 11.47
CA ASP A 116 1.19 16.32 11.93
C ASP A 116 0.86 15.14 11.01
N ASN A 117 1.40 15.16 9.80
CA ASN A 117 1.30 14.08 8.83
C ASN A 117 2.68 13.42 8.72
N ARG A 118 3.16 12.79 9.79
CA ARG A 118 4.32 11.90 9.70
C ARG A 118 3.85 10.46 9.69
N LEU A 119 4.48 9.66 8.82
CA LEU A 119 4.24 8.22 8.78
C LEU A 119 4.63 7.62 10.13
N HIS A 120 3.69 6.96 10.79
CA HIS A 120 3.98 6.25 12.03
C HIS A 120 5.03 5.16 11.79
N ARG A 121 5.95 4.96 12.74
CA ARG A 121 7.09 4.03 12.60
C ARG A 121 6.67 2.60 12.24
N ASP A 122 5.51 2.19 12.70
CA ASP A 122 4.99 0.82 12.53
C ASP A 122 4.08 0.66 11.31
N ASN A 123 3.80 1.75 10.59
CA ASN A 123 2.97 1.74 9.39
C ASN A 123 3.83 1.60 8.12
N ALA A 124 3.40 0.75 7.20
CA ALA A 124 3.91 0.72 5.84
C ALA A 124 3.26 1.83 4.99
N PHE A 125 1.97 2.06 5.22
CA PHE A 125 1.19 3.10 4.56
C PHE A 125 0.32 3.86 5.55
N GLN A 126 0.14 5.15 5.29
CA GLN A 126 -0.77 6.01 6.05
C GLN A 126 -1.47 6.97 5.09
N ALA A 127 -2.78 7.10 5.28
CA ALA A 127 -3.61 8.06 4.60
C ALA A 127 -3.16 9.49 4.97
N LEU A 128 -3.45 10.45 4.09
CA LEU A 128 -3.07 11.84 4.33
C LEU A 128 -3.95 12.54 5.37
N ALA A 129 -5.15 12.01 5.64
CA ALA A 129 -6.00 12.45 6.73
C ALA A 129 -6.13 11.32 7.77
N ASN A 130 -6.28 11.71 9.03
CA ASN A 130 -6.61 10.77 10.10
C ASN A 130 -8.02 10.24 9.87
N PHE A 131 -8.17 8.91 9.97
CA PHE A 131 -9.45 8.26 9.82
C PHE A 131 -10.21 8.30 11.16
N SER A 132 -11.48 8.69 11.13
CA SER A 132 -12.43 8.55 12.23
C SER A 132 -13.64 7.74 11.77
N PHE A 133 -14.03 6.72 12.52
CA PHE A 133 -15.27 5.98 12.23
C PHE A 133 -16.48 6.91 12.13
N GLU A 134 -16.60 7.86 13.03
CA GLU A 134 -17.72 8.79 13.12
C GLU A 134 -17.78 9.75 11.93
N GLN A 135 -16.61 10.22 11.45
CA GLN A 135 -16.53 11.23 10.39
C GLN A 135 -16.38 10.63 8.99
N ASP A 136 -15.75 9.47 8.86
CA ASP A 136 -15.34 8.90 7.58
C ASP A 136 -16.17 7.71 7.13
N MET A 137 -16.83 6.96 8.03
CA MET A 137 -17.71 5.84 7.67
C MET A 137 -19.06 6.32 7.14
N ASN A 138 -19.05 7.13 6.10
CA ASN A 138 -20.24 7.51 5.37
C ASN A 138 -20.01 7.43 3.87
N ILE A 139 -21.12 7.27 3.14
CA ILE A 139 -21.12 7.12 1.69
C ILE A 139 -20.45 8.30 0.98
N GLU A 140 -20.56 9.53 1.49
CA GLU A 140 -19.99 10.72 0.83
C GLU A 140 -18.45 10.68 0.86
N ARG A 141 -17.87 10.44 2.05
CA ARG A 141 -16.42 10.33 2.25
C ARG A 141 -15.84 9.17 1.47
N TYR A 142 -16.50 8.01 1.56
CA TYR A 142 -16.15 6.84 0.79
C TYR A 142 -16.19 7.14 -0.71
N GLU A 143 -17.28 7.72 -1.20
CA GLU A 143 -17.43 7.94 -2.62
C GLU A 143 -16.39 8.93 -3.18
N ARG A 144 -16.08 9.95 -2.39
CA ARG A 144 -15.13 10.98 -2.75
C ARG A 144 -13.74 10.43 -2.99
N HIS A 145 -13.30 9.41 -2.24
CA HIS A 145 -11.98 8.80 -2.43
C HIS A 145 -11.77 8.33 -3.88
N HIS A 146 -12.80 7.75 -4.49
CA HIS A 146 -12.70 7.20 -5.85
C HIS A 146 -12.87 8.29 -6.93
N LYS A 147 -13.33 9.50 -6.57
CA LYS A 147 -13.48 10.63 -7.50
C LYS A 147 -12.20 11.46 -7.56
N LEU A 148 -11.32 11.12 -8.51
CA LEU A 148 -10.02 11.80 -8.74
C LEU A 148 -10.06 13.35 -8.83
N ARG A 149 -11.21 13.93 -9.19
CA ARG A 149 -11.39 15.39 -9.34
C ARG A 149 -11.84 16.10 -8.05
N MET A 150 -12.20 15.38 -6.98
CA MET A 150 -12.69 15.96 -5.73
C MET A 150 -11.58 16.11 -4.68
N LYS A 151 -10.51 16.83 -5.02
CA LYS A 151 -9.29 16.99 -4.19
C LYS A 151 -9.39 18.02 -3.05
N ARG A 152 -10.59 18.40 -2.62
CA ARG A 152 -10.76 19.50 -1.63
C ARG A 152 -10.20 19.14 -0.25
N GLU A 153 -10.31 17.89 0.14
CA GLU A 153 -9.82 17.40 1.43
C GLU A 153 -8.99 16.14 1.23
N LYS A 154 -7.96 16.00 2.05
CA LYS A 154 -7.10 14.81 2.09
C LYS A 154 -7.97 13.58 2.38
N SER A 155 -7.66 12.47 1.73
CA SER A 155 -8.40 11.23 1.98
C SER A 155 -7.86 10.52 3.21
N SER A 156 -8.78 9.95 3.98
CA SER A 156 -8.57 9.09 5.15
C SER A 156 -8.47 7.59 4.80
N TYR A 157 -8.37 7.25 3.51
CA TYR A 157 -8.32 5.87 3.04
C TYR A 157 -7.06 5.56 2.23
N VAL A 158 -6.64 4.31 2.28
CA VAL A 158 -5.54 3.74 1.47
C VAL A 158 -6.09 2.63 0.57
N SER A 159 -6.18 2.89 -0.73
CA SER A 159 -6.70 1.94 -1.73
C SER A 159 -5.72 0.79 -2.03
N VAL A 160 -6.22 -0.45 -2.06
CA VAL A 160 -5.46 -1.64 -2.44
C VAL A 160 -6.31 -2.50 -3.39
N THR A 161 -5.69 -3.43 -4.11
CA THR A 161 -6.42 -4.38 -4.96
C THR A 161 -6.13 -5.82 -4.56
N ASP A 162 -7.11 -6.71 -4.69
CA ASP A 162 -6.95 -8.14 -4.44
C ASP A 162 -6.32 -8.94 -5.59
N ASN A 163 -6.02 -8.27 -6.70
CA ASN A 163 -5.66 -8.91 -7.95
C ASN A 163 -4.28 -8.42 -8.42
N PHE A 164 -3.28 -9.30 -8.42
CA PHE A 164 -1.93 -8.94 -8.85
C PHE A 164 -1.85 -8.46 -10.32
N PRO A 165 -2.46 -9.16 -11.31
CA PRO A 165 -2.59 -8.62 -12.67
C PRO A 165 -3.22 -7.22 -12.76
N GLN A 166 -4.14 -6.87 -11.86
CA GLN A 166 -4.69 -5.51 -11.78
C GLN A 166 -3.64 -4.52 -11.26
N ALA A 167 -2.88 -4.87 -10.23
CA ALA A 167 -1.78 -4.06 -9.73
C ALA A 167 -0.72 -3.80 -10.81
N GLU A 168 -0.32 -4.84 -11.56
CA GLU A 168 0.62 -4.69 -12.68
C GLU A 168 0.08 -3.73 -13.77
N ARG A 169 -1.20 -3.86 -14.12
CA ARG A 169 -1.86 -2.93 -15.06
C ARG A 169 -1.86 -1.49 -14.55
N ILE A 170 -2.07 -1.27 -13.25
CA ILE A 170 -1.98 0.05 -12.63
C ILE A 170 -0.54 0.60 -12.72
N SER A 171 0.48 -0.22 -12.45
CA SER A 171 1.90 0.16 -12.58
C SER A 171 2.25 0.57 -14.01
N LYS A 172 1.85 -0.22 -15.01
CA LYS A 172 2.01 0.10 -16.44
C LYS A 172 1.34 1.43 -16.80
N ARG A 173 0.14 1.70 -16.26
CA ARG A 173 -0.58 2.98 -16.46
C ARG A 173 0.15 4.16 -15.82
N PHE A 174 0.71 4.01 -14.62
CA PHE A 174 1.55 5.04 -14.02
C PHE A 174 2.82 5.27 -14.83
N TYR A 175 3.39 4.25 -15.45
CA TYR A 175 4.60 4.40 -16.24
C TYR A 175 4.39 5.05 -17.61
N ASN A 176 3.18 4.96 -18.16
CA ASN A 176 2.87 5.45 -19.49
C ASN A 176 3.12 6.98 -19.61
N LYS A 177 3.92 7.39 -20.59
CA LYS A 177 4.27 8.80 -20.86
C LYS A 177 3.07 9.72 -21.06
N LYS A 178 1.94 9.18 -21.55
CA LYS A 178 0.69 9.93 -21.79
C LYS A 178 -0.22 10.02 -20.55
N SER A 179 0.12 9.34 -19.46
CA SER A 179 -0.68 9.34 -18.24
C SER A 179 -0.53 10.66 -17.49
N ALA A 180 -1.66 11.26 -17.09
CA ALA A 180 -1.65 12.42 -16.20
C ALA A 180 -1.01 12.10 -14.83
N GLN A 181 -1.00 10.82 -14.45
CA GLN A 181 -0.39 10.30 -13.22
C GLN A 181 0.99 9.68 -13.48
N ARG A 182 1.70 10.14 -14.51
CA ARG A 182 2.99 9.54 -14.89
C ARG A 182 3.95 9.50 -13.69
N ALA A 183 4.36 8.30 -13.26
CA ALA A 183 5.38 8.08 -12.26
C ALA A 183 6.57 7.34 -12.87
N ARG A 184 7.76 7.57 -12.32
CA ARG A 184 9.03 7.01 -12.79
C ARG A 184 9.44 5.79 -11.98
N ARG A 185 9.01 5.70 -10.72
CA ARG A 185 9.50 4.68 -9.78
C ARG A 185 8.34 3.99 -9.06
N PRO A 186 7.35 3.45 -9.80
CA PRO A 186 6.29 2.70 -9.16
C PRO A 186 6.83 1.41 -8.54
N ILE A 187 6.22 1.03 -7.43
CA ILE A 187 6.43 -0.25 -6.75
C ILE A 187 5.08 -0.88 -6.47
N VAL A 188 5.05 -2.21 -6.40
CA VAL A 188 3.88 -2.99 -5.98
C VAL A 188 4.21 -3.63 -4.65
N VAL A 189 3.39 -3.37 -3.64
CA VAL A 189 3.55 -3.91 -2.29
C VAL A 189 2.51 -4.98 -2.04
N LYS A 190 2.96 -6.16 -1.65
CA LYS A 190 2.12 -7.32 -1.32
C LYS A 190 1.84 -7.33 0.18
N ILE A 191 0.57 -7.38 0.55
CA ILE A 191 0.08 -7.23 1.92
C ILE A 191 -0.70 -8.48 2.30
N ASP A 192 -0.34 -9.11 3.42
CA ASP A 192 -1.00 -10.29 3.96
C ASP A 192 -2.33 -9.93 4.63
N THR A 193 -3.35 -10.70 4.28
CA THR A 193 -4.71 -10.57 4.82
C THR A 193 -4.96 -11.55 5.97
N ALA A 194 -3.97 -12.37 6.35
CA ALA A 194 -4.07 -13.27 7.49
C ALA A 194 -4.57 -12.55 8.75
N GLY A 195 -5.52 -13.18 9.44
CA GLY A 195 -6.17 -12.63 10.63
C GLY A 195 -7.25 -11.58 10.34
N LEU A 196 -7.52 -11.18 9.09
CA LEU A 196 -8.71 -10.37 8.82
C LEU A 196 -9.97 -11.22 8.94
N VAL A 197 -10.89 -10.78 9.79
CA VAL A 197 -12.18 -11.41 10.03
C VAL A 197 -13.33 -10.52 9.57
N PRO A 198 -14.44 -11.10 9.11
CA PRO A 198 -15.62 -10.33 8.74
C PRO A 198 -16.31 -9.74 9.97
N ALA A 199 -16.67 -8.45 9.90
CA ALA A 199 -17.45 -7.78 10.94
C ALA A 199 -18.42 -6.74 10.35
N GLU A 200 -19.32 -6.18 11.16
CA GLU A 200 -20.25 -5.13 10.76
C GLU A 200 -20.10 -3.91 11.65
N PHE A 201 -19.84 -2.76 11.05
CA PHE A 201 -19.92 -1.47 11.73
C PHE A 201 -21.37 -0.98 11.72
N GLU A 202 -21.98 -0.87 12.88
CA GLU A 202 -23.34 -0.36 13.06
C GLU A 202 -23.30 1.12 13.43
N GLN A 203 -23.97 1.95 12.63
CA GLN A 203 -24.17 3.35 12.93
C GLN A 203 -25.60 3.78 12.62
N GLU A 204 -26.05 4.82 13.31
CA GLU A 204 -27.30 5.51 12.99
C GLU A 204 -27.04 6.62 11.98
N ILE A 205 -27.73 6.59 10.85
CA ILE A 205 -27.63 7.65 9.85
C ILE A 205 -28.48 8.83 10.32
N GLU A 206 -27.82 9.92 10.71
CA GLU A 206 -28.44 11.14 11.27
C GLU A 206 -29.70 11.61 10.51
N LYS A 207 -29.63 11.63 9.17
CA LYS A 207 -30.74 12.08 8.31
C LYS A 207 -31.99 11.20 8.36
N THR A 208 -31.83 9.91 8.62
CA THR A 208 -32.93 8.93 8.53
C THR A 208 -33.27 8.27 9.87
N LYS A 209 -32.42 8.45 10.88
CA LYS A 209 -32.45 7.71 12.16
C LYS A 209 -32.48 6.19 11.98
N LYS A 210 -32.09 5.70 10.79
CA LYS A 210 -32.06 4.28 10.48
C LYS A 210 -30.69 3.74 10.83
N ARG A 211 -30.67 2.67 11.63
CA ARG A 211 -29.46 1.89 11.88
C ARG A 211 -29.07 1.15 10.60
N THR A 212 -27.83 1.37 10.18
CA THR A 212 -27.25 0.73 9.00
C THR A 212 -26.02 -0.05 9.44
N ARG A 213 -25.91 -1.27 8.91
CA ARG A 213 -24.76 -2.14 9.13
C ARG A 213 -23.89 -2.13 7.89
N ILE A 214 -22.64 -1.74 8.08
CA ILE A 214 -21.66 -1.58 7.02
C ILE A 214 -20.69 -2.76 7.11
N PRO A 215 -20.57 -3.60 6.07
CA PRO A 215 -19.65 -4.72 6.10
C PRO A 215 -18.21 -4.19 6.09
N ILE A 216 -17.40 -4.67 7.04
CA ILE A 216 -15.97 -4.37 7.15
C ILE A 216 -15.15 -5.66 7.29
N TRP A 217 -13.86 -5.58 7.01
CA TRP A 217 -12.87 -6.58 7.41
C TRP A 217 -11.97 -5.95 8.46
N ILE A 218 -11.77 -6.62 9.57
CA ILE A 218 -10.98 -6.09 10.70
C ILE A 218 -10.02 -7.17 11.18
N ARG A 219 -8.84 -6.77 11.63
CA ARG A 219 -7.89 -7.73 12.21
C ARG A 219 -8.45 -8.38 13.48
N ASP A 220 -8.27 -9.68 13.60
CA ASP A 220 -8.68 -10.51 14.75
C ASP A 220 -8.09 -10.07 16.08
N THR A 221 -7.01 -9.28 16.08
CA THR A 221 -6.47 -8.63 17.29
C THR A 221 -7.49 -7.72 18.00
N ALA A 222 -8.51 -7.23 17.29
CA ALA A 222 -9.61 -6.47 17.88
C ALA A 222 -10.76 -7.37 18.38
N MET A 223 -10.83 -8.63 17.96
CA MET A 223 -11.97 -9.52 18.21
C MET A 223 -11.87 -10.13 19.61
N PRO A 224 -12.84 -9.89 20.51
CA PRO A 224 -12.90 -10.57 21.80
C PRO A 224 -13.05 -12.09 21.63
N ALA A 225 -12.52 -12.87 22.57
CA ALA A 225 -12.61 -14.34 22.52
C ALA A 225 -14.05 -14.88 22.53
N ASP A 226 -14.99 -14.13 23.12
CA ASP A 226 -16.42 -14.45 23.16
C ASP A 226 -17.19 -13.93 21.94
N GLY A 227 -16.52 -13.22 21.01
CA GLY A 227 -17.13 -12.59 19.84
C GLY A 227 -18.06 -11.43 20.18
N SER A 228 -17.99 -10.89 21.40
CA SER A 228 -18.82 -9.76 21.82
C SER A 228 -18.57 -8.52 20.98
N PRO A 229 -19.58 -7.64 20.80
CA PRO A 229 -19.40 -6.40 20.04
C PRO A 229 -18.44 -5.45 20.76
N ILE A 230 -17.61 -4.76 19.97
CA ILE A 230 -16.64 -3.78 20.48
C ILE A 230 -17.01 -2.35 20.05
N THR A 231 -16.42 -1.38 20.74
CA THR A 231 -16.54 0.06 20.43
C THR A 231 -15.47 0.48 19.43
N THR A 232 -15.64 1.65 18.80
CA THR A 232 -14.61 2.23 17.91
C THR A 232 -13.30 2.51 18.66
N GLN A 233 -13.40 2.92 19.92
CA GLN A 233 -12.26 3.13 20.80
C GLN A 233 -11.44 1.84 21.05
N GLN A 234 -12.12 0.72 21.31
CA GLN A 234 -11.45 -0.58 21.47
C GLN A 234 -10.72 -1.02 20.19
N VAL A 235 -11.22 -0.65 19.00
CA VAL A 235 -10.50 -0.88 17.75
C VAL A 235 -9.20 -0.09 17.72
N TYR A 236 -9.24 1.21 18.03
CA TYR A 236 -8.03 2.04 18.03
C TYR A 236 -7.00 1.52 19.03
N GLU A 237 -7.44 1.14 20.24
CA GLU A 237 -6.58 0.57 21.29
C GLU A 237 -5.94 -0.77 20.88
N SER A 238 -6.65 -1.58 20.09
CA SER A 238 -6.12 -2.84 19.58
C SER A 238 -5.07 -2.67 18.47
N GLY A 239 -4.96 -1.48 17.87
CA GLY A 239 -4.12 -1.23 16.70
C GLY A 239 -4.52 -2.04 15.46
N ALA A 240 -5.74 -2.58 15.41
CA ALA A 240 -6.25 -3.32 14.27
C ALA A 240 -6.48 -2.39 13.07
N ASP A 241 -6.08 -2.85 11.89
CA ASP A 241 -6.46 -2.22 10.63
C ASP A 241 -7.83 -2.73 10.16
N VAL A 242 -8.55 -1.84 9.48
CA VAL A 242 -9.91 -2.07 8.99
C VAL A 242 -9.97 -1.81 7.50
N TYR A 243 -10.69 -2.65 6.77
CA TYR A 243 -10.86 -2.55 5.32
C TYR A 243 -12.33 -2.55 4.92
N LEU A 244 -12.64 -1.82 3.86
CA LEU A 244 -13.92 -1.86 3.15
C LEU A 244 -13.72 -2.47 1.77
N SER A 245 -14.47 -3.52 1.44
CA SER A 245 -14.52 -4.05 0.07
C SER A 245 -15.47 -3.21 -0.78
N VAL A 246 -15.01 -2.72 -1.94
CA VAL A 246 -15.87 -1.98 -2.89
C VAL A 246 -17.05 -2.84 -3.35
N LEU A 247 -16.81 -4.13 -3.59
CA LEU A 247 -17.86 -5.07 -3.99
C LEU A 247 -18.93 -5.21 -2.90
N GLU A 248 -18.53 -5.41 -1.64
CA GLU A 248 -19.49 -5.53 -0.52
C GLU A 248 -20.28 -4.24 -0.28
N GLN A 249 -19.63 -3.07 -0.42
CA GLN A 249 -20.32 -1.78 -0.26
C GLN A 249 -21.37 -1.55 -1.35
N ARG A 250 -21.16 -2.06 -2.57
CA ARG A 250 -22.14 -1.97 -3.66
C ARG A 250 -23.30 -2.95 -3.46
N SER A 251 -23.01 -4.18 -3.05
CA SER A 251 -24.01 -5.25 -2.97
C SER A 251 -24.90 -5.19 -1.73
N GLY A 252 -24.39 -4.70 -0.59
CA GLY A 252 -25.13 -4.76 0.67
C GLY A 252 -24.85 -3.64 1.67
N GLY A 253 -23.72 -2.94 1.55
CA GLY A 253 -23.38 -1.80 2.42
C GLY A 253 -24.16 -0.53 2.05
N TRP A 254 -23.43 0.50 1.63
CA TRP A 254 -24.03 1.81 1.33
C TRP A 254 -24.87 1.87 0.04
N LYS A 255 -24.83 0.83 -0.81
CA LYS A 255 -25.44 0.84 -2.16
C LYS A 255 -24.96 2.04 -2.96
N VAL A 256 -23.63 2.11 -3.09
CA VAL A 256 -22.88 3.19 -3.75
C VAL A 256 -23.50 3.52 -5.12
N SER A 257 -23.54 4.80 -5.49
CA SER A 257 -24.28 5.27 -6.68
C SER A 257 -23.89 4.53 -7.97
N SER A 258 -24.88 4.26 -8.83
CA SER A 258 -24.71 3.57 -10.12
C SER A 258 -23.79 4.30 -11.12
N GLY A 259 -23.43 5.56 -10.84
CA GLY A 259 -22.39 6.28 -11.59
C GLY A 259 -20.99 5.67 -11.47
N TRP A 260 -20.82 4.69 -10.57
CA TRP A 260 -19.60 3.92 -10.43
C TRP A 260 -19.56 2.84 -11.48
N LYS A 261 -18.68 3.01 -12.47
CA LYS A 261 -18.47 2.00 -13.51
C LYS A 261 -18.04 0.68 -12.86
N HIS A 262 -18.58 -0.42 -13.39
CA HIS A 262 -18.05 -1.77 -13.18
C HIS A 262 -16.52 -1.77 -13.45
N GLY A 263 -15.74 -2.46 -12.60
CA GLY A 263 -14.28 -2.58 -12.78
C GLY A 263 -13.41 -2.20 -11.57
N GLN A 264 -14.01 -1.83 -10.43
CA GLN A 264 -13.30 -1.64 -9.15
C GLN A 264 -13.70 -2.68 -8.10
N ASP A 265 -14.32 -3.78 -8.52
CA ASP A 265 -14.84 -4.80 -7.59
C ASP A 265 -13.71 -5.51 -6.84
N HIS A 266 -12.50 -5.44 -7.41
CA HIS A 266 -11.22 -5.92 -6.86
C HIS A 266 -10.56 -4.95 -5.87
N GLU A 267 -11.17 -3.80 -5.59
CA GLU A 267 -10.59 -2.74 -4.77
C GLU A 267 -11.07 -2.85 -3.32
N TYR A 268 -10.11 -2.71 -2.39
CA TYR A 268 -10.34 -2.62 -0.96
C TYR A 268 -9.75 -1.32 -0.44
N MET A 269 -10.33 -0.81 0.63
CA MET A 269 -10.00 0.49 1.19
C MET A 269 -9.59 0.33 2.63
N ALA A 270 -8.30 0.43 2.93
CA ALA A 270 -7.84 0.46 4.32
C ALA A 270 -8.23 1.80 4.95
N CYS A 271 -8.78 1.75 6.15
CA CYS A 271 -9.21 2.89 6.93
C CYS A 271 -8.02 3.47 7.71
N GLY A 272 -7.43 4.54 7.19
CA GLY A 272 -6.32 5.27 7.84
C GLY A 272 -4.93 4.72 7.55
N PHE A 273 -4.65 3.44 7.81
CA PHE A 273 -3.28 2.92 7.74
C PHE A 273 -3.19 1.43 7.35
N ILE A 274 -1.97 1.00 7.03
CA ILE A 274 -1.61 -0.41 6.80
C ILE A 274 -0.32 -0.68 7.58
N PRO A 275 -0.33 -1.57 8.60
CA PRO A 275 0.86 -1.91 9.37
C PRO A 275 1.97 -2.56 8.54
N ALA A 276 3.22 -2.20 8.82
CA ALA A 276 4.39 -2.74 8.12
C ALA A 276 4.57 -4.25 8.33
N LYS A 277 4.16 -4.77 9.49
CA LYS A 277 4.24 -6.21 9.80
C LYS A 277 3.43 -7.11 8.86
N TYR A 278 2.47 -6.56 8.11
CA TYR A 278 1.68 -7.31 7.14
C TYR A 278 2.21 -7.19 5.72
N VAL A 279 3.26 -6.40 5.47
CA VAL A 279 3.90 -6.38 4.16
C VAL A 279 4.80 -7.60 4.02
N THR A 280 4.55 -8.39 2.98
CA THR A 280 5.29 -9.64 2.72
C THR A 280 6.28 -9.51 1.56
N ALA A 281 6.10 -8.52 0.68
CA ALA A 281 7.04 -8.22 -0.39
C ALA A 281 6.87 -6.79 -0.91
N VAL A 282 7.98 -6.18 -1.33
CA VAL A 282 8.02 -4.93 -2.10
C VAL A 282 8.68 -5.20 -3.45
N MET A 283 7.94 -4.97 -4.52
CA MET A 283 8.28 -5.42 -5.87
C MET A 283 8.42 -4.21 -6.80
N PRO A 284 9.62 -3.87 -7.28
CA PRO A 284 9.80 -2.73 -8.17
C PRO A 284 9.19 -3.01 -9.55
N PHE A 285 8.60 -1.99 -10.16
CA PHE A 285 8.25 -2.01 -11.58
C PHE A 285 9.27 -1.19 -12.36
N ASP A 286 10.00 -1.86 -13.24
CA ASP A 286 11.11 -1.24 -13.98
C ASP A 286 10.68 -0.40 -15.19
N GLY A 287 9.44 -0.58 -15.65
CA GLY A 287 8.90 0.00 -16.88
C GLY A 287 8.27 -1.02 -17.81
N LYS A 288 8.66 -2.28 -17.66
CA LYS A 288 8.17 -3.43 -18.43
C LYS A 288 7.43 -4.43 -17.55
N ILE A 289 8.04 -4.85 -16.45
CA ILE A 289 7.53 -5.92 -15.58
C ILE A 289 7.65 -5.56 -14.10
N VAL A 290 6.82 -6.21 -13.27
CA VAL A 290 6.95 -6.17 -11.81
C VAL A 290 7.89 -7.29 -11.39
N HIS A 291 8.97 -6.97 -10.69
CA HIS A 291 9.95 -7.95 -10.24
C HIS A 291 9.56 -8.51 -8.88
N GLU A 292 9.00 -9.73 -8.86
CA GLU A 292 8.55 -10.37 -7.61
C GLU A 292 9.69 -10.88 -6.72
N LYS A 293 10.89 -11.08 -7.29
CA LYS A 293 12.07 -11.61 -6.60
C LYS A 293 13.30 -10.84 -7.03
N LYS A 294 14.31 -10.80 -6.14
CA LYS A 294 15.62 -10.20 -6.45
C LYS A 294 16.31 -10.93 -7.60
N PRO A 295 16.53 -10.27 -8.75
CA PRO A 295 17.28 -10.85 -9.84
C PRO A 295 18.80 -10.75 -9.56
N VAL A 296 19.58 -11.47 -10.37
CA VAL A 296 21.05 -11.43 -10.33
C VAL A 296 21.57 -10.04 -10.71
N GLN A 297 20.94 -9.40 -11.70
CA GLN A 297 21.31 -8.06 -12.15
C GLN A 297 20.56 -6.98 -11.36
N PRO A 298 21.19 -5.83 -11.09
CA PRO A 298 20.49 -4.70 -10.47
C PRO A 298 19.34 -4.20 -11.34
N ILE A 299 18.20 -3.88 -10.72
CA ILE A 299 17.02 -3.34 -11.42
C ILE A 299 17.13 -1.82 -11.53
N ARG A 300 16.98 -1.30 -12.74
CA ARG A 300 16.94 0.14 -13.05
C ARG A 300 15.54 0.56 -13.51
N SER A 301 15.17 1.81 -13.27
CA SER A 301 13.97 2.37 -13.91
C SER A 301 14.29 2.81 -15.34
N GLU A 302 13.51 2.36 -16.33
CA GLU A 302 13.67 2.75 -17.75
C GLU A 302 13.45 4.25 -18.03
N LEU A 303 12.72 4.97 -17.16
CA LEU A 303 12.44 6.39 -17.27
C LEU A 303 13.39 7.24 -16.43
N ASP A 304 14.18 6.62 -15.56
CA ASP A 304 15.11 7.27 -14.66
C ASP A 304 16.32 6.35 -14.40
N LEU A 305 17.21 6.27 -15.39
CA LEU A 305 18.31 5.29 -15.44
C LEU A 305 19.31 5.44 -14.29
N ASP A 306 19.30 6.60 -13.63
CA ASP A 306 20.10 6.89 -12.45
C ASP A 306 19.54 6.31 -11.16
N TYR A 307 18.38 5.64 -11.19
CA TYR A 307 17.81 4.99 -10.03
C TYR A 307 17.92 3.47 -10.13
N LEU A 308 18.46 2.89 -9.06
CA LEU A 308 18.50 1.46 -8.80
C LEU A 308 17.52 1.10 -7.69
N PHE A 309 16.88 -0.06 -7.78
CA PHE A 309 16.10 -0.57 -6.65
C PHE A 309 17.02 -1.28 -5.66
N ASP A 310 17.07 -0.75 -4.43
CA ASP A 310 17.78 -1.34 -3.30
C ASP A 310 16.84 -2.32 -2.59
N TRP A 311 17.13 -3.62 -2.75
CA TRP A 311 16.35 -4.70 -2.15
C TRP A 311 16.48 -4.81 -0.64
N ALA A 312 17.56 -4.30 -0.03
CA ALA A 312 17.74 -4.34 1.41
C ALA A 312 16.92 -3.24 2.10
N LEU A 313 16.78 -2.09 1.44
CA LEU A 313 15.98 -0.97 1.91
C LEU A 313 14.54 -0.98 1.35
N GLU A 314 14.26 -1.84 0.37
CA GLU A 314 12.99 -1.92 -0.36
C GLU A 314 12.59 -0.57 -1.01
N GLN A 315 13.58 0.15 -1.54
CA GLN A 315 13.40 1.52 -2.05
C GLN A 315 14.19 1.76 -3.33
N TRP A 316 13.69 2.66 -4.18
CA TRP A 316 14.49 3.22 -5.27
C TRP A 316 15.53 4.20 -4.72
N ARG A 317 16.79 4.06 -5.10
CA ARG A 317 17.89 4.95 -4.70
C ARG A 317 18.66 5.48 -5.89
N PHE A 318 19.12 6.71 -5.76
CA PHE A 318 19.98 7.33 -6.76
C PHE A 318 21.35 6.66 -6.73
N ASP A 319 21.82 6.23 -7.90
CA ASP A 319 23.13 5.64 -8.14
C ASP A 319 24.02 6.68 -8.83
N PRO A 320 24.93 7.36 -8.11
CA PRO A 320 25.80 8.37 -8.70
C PRO A 320 26.83 7.80 -9.68
N ILE A 321 27.04 6.48 -9.70
CA ILE A 321 28.05 5.84 -10.56
C ILE A 321 27.52 5.74 -12.00
N SER A 322 26.22 5.55 -12.20
CA SER A 322 25.64 5.50 -13.56
C SER A 322 25.69 6.83 -14.29
N THR A 323 25.59 7.95 -13.55
CA THR A 323 25.60 9.31 -14.12
C THR A 323 26.95 9.66 -14.74
N LYS A 324 28.05 9.07 -14.25
CA LYS A 324 29.40 9.29 -14.78
C LYS A 324 29.69 8.56 -16.10
N ARG A 325 28.93 7.51 -16.43
CA ARG A 325 29.15 6.70 -17.65
C ARG A 325 28.39 7.18 -18.88
N MET A 326 27.40 8.06 -18.73
CA MET A 326 26.53 8.54 -19.82
C MET A 326 26.70 10.02 -20.17
N ARG A 327 27.83 10.65 -19.84
CA ARG A 327 28.27 11.80 -20.64
C ARG A 327 29.16 11.26 -21.75
N PRO A 328 28.66 11.10 -22.99
CA PRO A 328 29.57 11.13 -24.12
C PRO A 328 30.33 12.45 -24.03
N GLU A 329 31.62 12.41 -24.29
CA GLU A 329 32.45 13.60 -24.52
C GLU A 329 32.06 14.26 -25.88
N ASP A 330 30.77 14.44 -26.12
CA ASP A 330 30.21 15.05 -27.35
C ASP A 330 29.91 16.55 -27.16
N GLU A 331 30.63 17.22 -26.24
CA GLU A 331 30.67 18.70 -26.14
C GLU A 331 31.88 19.28 -26.91
N ASP A 332 32.19 18.73 -28.08
CA ASP A 332 33.15 19.35 -29.03
C ASP A 332 32.54 19.60 -30.42
N SER A 333 31.21 19.63 -30.55
CA SER A 333 30.55 20.02 -31.81
C SER A 333 29.86 21.38 -31.72
N ASN A 334 30.68 22.42 -31.89
CA ASN A 334 30.43 23.54 -32.81
C ASN A 334 29.21 24.43 -32.50
N ASP A 335 29.40 25.38 -31.58
CA ASP A 335 28.57 26.59 -31.43
C ASP A 335 28.60 27.43 -32.73
N GLY A 336 27.67 27.16 -33.63
CA GLY A 336 27.29 28.11 -34.68
C GLY A 336 26.46 29.25 -34.10
N PRO A 337 26.74 30.52 -34.41
CA PRO A 337 26.00 31.66 -33.85
C PRO A 337 24.53 31.63 -34.29
N CYS A 338 23.63 31.49 -33.31
CA CYS A 338 22.19 31.56 -33.51
C CYS A 338 21.75 33.01 -33.80
N GLU A 339 21.51 33.31 -35.08
CA GLU A 339 20.95 34.58 -35.53
C GLU A 339 19.54 34.82 -34.95
N LYS A 340 19.42 35.86 -34.13
CA LYS A 340 18.17 36.37 -33.57
C LYS A 340 17.27 36.91 -34.68
N ARG A 341 16.25 36.15 -35.09
CA ARG A 341 15.10 36.68 -35.84
C ARG A 341 14.16 37.44 -34.91
N GLN A 342 14.31 38.77 -34.87
CA GLN A 342 13.30 39.68 -34.32
C GLN A 342 12.02 39.59 -35.17
N ARG A 343 10.93 39.08 -34.58
CA ARG A 343 9.58 39.25 -35.12
C ARG A 343 9.02 40.57 -34.58
N MET A 344 8.97 41.58 -35.43
CA MET A 344 8.18 42.79 -35.16
C MET A 344 6.70 42.43 -35.27
N SER A 345 5.96 42.65 -34.18
CA SER A 345 4.50 42.63 -34.18
C SER A 345 3.98 44.00 -34.61
N SER A 346 3.36 44.06 -35.79
CA SER A 346 2.56 45.20 -36.24
C SER A 346 1.18 45.14 -35.57
N THR A 347 0.87 46.19 -34.82
CA THR A 347 -0.48 46.58 -34.38
C THR A 347 -1.40 46.84 -35.56
N TRP A 348 -2.66 46.43 -35.42
CA TRP A 348 -3.85 47.09 -35.96
C TRP A 348 -4.96 47.02 -34.91
#